data_AF-A0A167D460-F1
#
_entry.id   AF-A0A167D460-F1
#
_cell.length_a   1.000
_cell.length_b   1.000
_cell.length_c   1.000
_cell.angle_alpha   90.00
_cell.angle_beta   90.00
_cell.angle_gamma   90.00
#
_symmetry.space_group_name_H-M   'P 1'
#
loop_
_entity.id
_entity.type
_entity.pdbx_description
1 polymer ?
#
loop_
_entity_poly.entity_id
_entity_poly.type
_entity_poly.pdbx_seq_one_letter_code
_entity_poly.pdbx_strand_id
1 'polypeptide(L)'
;MAKPDIQPHDSVDTLRTGDLLLFSGRGFTSDVIRVFTRSPWSHIGMVLHLPGQPEPLVLESTTLSESPDVTLGHPVAGVALVPLHRKIRDYPGAVAVRRRHGPDLSERQRRMVARMARRLLHRPYKNYVLCNALDVLTGFTRRPDQRGWFCSELVAELYRRLGWLPLDIRPSTLVPGHFGSRHMRLQHGKLGPVEWLKSALPLDELSHEDGGNFTASAELFSDMPAIAHRTAGHETFLPPQSHVAG
;
A
#
# COMPACT_ATOMS: atom_id res chain seq x y z
N MET A 1 -18.13 -17.43 -8.39
CA MET A 1 -17.21 -16.29 -8.15
C MET A 1 -17.56 -15.17 -9.11
N ALA A 2 -18.16 -14.08 -8.64
CA ALA A 2 -18.44 -12.92 -9.50
C ALA A 2 -17.11 -12.28 -9.92
N LYS A 3 -16.87 -12.19 -11.23
CA LYS A 3 -15.68 -11.52 -11.78
C LYS A 3 -15.81 -10.03 -11.48
N PRO A 4 -14.79 -9.35 -10.92
CA PRO A 4 -14.83 -7.91 -10.73
C PRO A 4 -15.09 -7.24 -12.08
N ASP A 5 -15.99 -6.26 -12.10
CA ASP A 5 -16.26 -5.45 -13.29
C ASP A 5 -15.03 -4.57 -13.55
N ILE A 6 -14.22 -5.00 -14.53
CA ILE A 6 -13.04 -4.29 -15.00
C ILE A 6 -13.50 -3.44 -16.18
N GLN A 7 -13.51 -2.12 -15.98
CA GLN A 7 -13.80 -1.15 -17.04
C GLN A 7 -12.74 -1.28 -18.14
N PRO A 8 -13.09 -1.01 -19.42
CA PRO A 8 -12.35 -1.51 -20.59
C PRO A 8 -10.84 -1.23 -20.60
N HIS A 9 -10.09 -2.22 -21.09
CA HIS A 9 -8.61 -2.25 -21.20
C HIS A 9 -8.00 -0.99 -21.83
N ASP A 10 -8.72 -0.34 -22.75
CA ASP A 10 -8.28 0.88 -23.46
C ASP A 10 -7.81 2.02 -22.54
N SER A 11 -8.41 2.12 -21.34
CA SER A 11 -8.00 3.14 -20.37
C SER A 11 -6.63 2.88 -19.75
N VAL A 12 -6.26 1.60 -19.59
CA VAL A 12 -5.00 1.19 -18.95
C VAL A 12 -3.83 1.28 -19.92
N ASP A 13 -4.05 0.92 -21.19
CA ASP A 13 -3.00 0.89 -22.22
C ASP A 13 -2.51 2.30 -22.60
N THR A 14 -3.30 3.33 -22.30
CA THR A 14 -2.95 4.74 -22.55
C THR A 14 -2.26 5.43 -21.38
N LEU A 15 -2.07 4.73 -20.25
CA LEU A 15 -1.40 5.30 -19.09
C LEU A 15 0.06 5.59 -19.39
N ARG A 16 0.58 6.68 -18.82
CA ARG A 16 1.93 7.19 -19.07
C ARG A 16 2.75 7.23 -17.79
N THR A 17 4.07 7.33 -17.94
CA THR A 17 4.96 7.59 -16.81
C THR A 17 4.50 8.82 -16.03
N GLY A 18 4.21 8.63 -14.74
CA GLY A 18 3.72 9.69 -13.86
C GLY A 18 2.22 9.58 -13.55
N ASP A 19 1.43 8.80 -14.28
CA ASP A 19 0.05 8.54 -13.89
C ASP A 19 0.00 7.78 -12.55
N LEU A 20 -1.02 8.07 -11.75
CA LEU A 20 -1.13 7.54 -10.39
C LEU A 20 -2.22 6.48 -10.32
N LEU A 21 -1.91 5.34 -9.73
CA LEU A 21 -2.92 4.39 -9.28
C LEU A 21 -3.25 4.65 -7.82
N LEU A 22 -4.52 4.82 -7.53
CA LEU A 22 -5.07 4.93 -6.20
C LEU A 22 -5.82 3.64 -5.86
N PHE A 23 -5.55 3.11 -4.69
CA PHE A 23 -6.07 1.83 -4.27
C PHE A 23 -6.95 2.01 -3.03
N SER A 24 -8.08 1.30 -3.01
CA SER A 24 -9.00 1.23 -1.89
C SER A 24 -9.25 -0.23 -1.55
N GLY A 25 -8.40 -0.78 -0.68
CA GLY A 25 -8.50 -2.14 -0.17
C GLY A 25 -9.30 -2.22 1.13
N ARG A 26 -9.71 -3.44 1.50
CA ARG A 26 -10.29 -3.78 2.81
C ARG A 26 -9.26 -4.60 3.58
N GLY A 27 -8.83 -4.12 4.75
CA GLY A 27 -7.84 -4.78 5.60
C GLY A 27 -7.29 -3.83 6.67
N PHE A 28 -6.88 -4.37 7.83
CA PHE A 28 -6.53 -3.58 9.04
C PHE A 28 -5.53 -2.43 8.78
N THR A 29 -4.50 -2.63 7.95
CA THR A 29 -3.54 -1.56 7.61
C THR A 29 -4.15 -0.50 6.68
N SER A 30 -5.07 -0.91 5.80
CA SER A 30 -5.82 -0.01 4.93
C SER A 30 -6.80 0.86 5.72
N ASP A 31 -7.45 0.30 6.75
CA ASP A 31 -8.42 1.04 7.57
C ASP A 31 -7.74 2.11 8.42
N VAL A 32 -6.61 1.78 9.05
CA VAL A 32 -5.82 2.76 9.82
C VAL A 32 -5.37 3.91 8.93
N ILE A 33 -4.84 3.62 7.73
CA ILE A 33 -4.40 4.67 6.80
C ILE A 33 -5.60 5.51 6.33
N ARG A 34 -6.74 4.89 5.96
CA ARG A 34 -7.94 5.63 5.52
C ARG A 34 -8.48 6.55 6.61
N VAL A 35 -8.54 6.06 7.85
CA VAL A 35 -9.00 6.84 9.01
C VAL A 35 -8.03 7.99 9.30
N PHE A 36 -6.72 7.73 9.34
CA PHE A 36 -5.72 8.77 9.59
C PHE A 36 -5.68 9.83 8.48
N THR A 37 -5.93 9.42 7.24
CA THR A 37 -5.84 10.30 6.07
C THR A 37 -7.19 10.90 5.67
N ARG A 38 -8.27 10.54 6.38
CA ARG A 38 -9.67 10.94 6.11
C ARG A 38 -10.03 10.80 4.62
N SER A 39 -9.64 9.68 4.03
CA SER A 39 -9.70 9.47 2.59
C SER A 39 -10.05 8.00 2.29
N PRO A 40 -10.74 7.71 1.17
CA PRO A 40 -11.05 6.34 0.77
C PRO A 40 -9.80 5.57 0.28
N TRP A 41 -8.70 6.28 0.02
CA TRP A 41 -7.45 5.72 -0.53
C TRP A 41 -6.55 5.19 0.58
N SER A 42 -6.21 3.90 0.53
CA SER A 42 -5.28 3.27 1.46
C SER A 42 -3.86 3.14 0.90
N HIS A 43 -3.70 3.15 -0.42
CA HIS A 43 -2.41 2.98 -1.07
C HIS A 43 -2.32 3.74 -2.39
N ILE A 44 -1.09 4.01 -2.83
CA ILE A 44 -0.79 4.70 -4.09
C ILE A 44 0.44 4.09 -4.75
N GLY A 45 0.38 3.97 -6.08
CA GLY A 45 1.51 3.64 -6.93
C GLY A 45 1.62 4.62 -8.09
N MET A 46 2.77 4.66 -8.74
CA MET A 46 2.99 5.47 -9.94
C MET A 46 3.33 4.58 -11.13
N VAL A 47 2.66 4.80 -12.25
CA VAL A 47 2.93 4.13 -13.52
C VAL A 47 4.28 4.60 -14.05
N LEU A 48 5.10 3.65 -14.52
CA LEU A 48 6.41 3.86 -15.11
C LEU A 48 6.57 3.05 -16.39
N HIS A 49 6.95 3.74 -17.46
CA HIS A 49 7.54 3.13 -18.65
C HIS A 49 9.06 3.22 -18.52
N LEU A 50 9.72 2.08 -18.36
CA LEU A 50 11.16 2.00 -18.19
C LEU A 50 11.83 1.44 -19.45
N PRO A 51 13.02 1.93 -19.85
CA PRO A 51 13.75 1.38 -20.98
C PRO A 51 14.02 -0.13 -20.80
N GLY A 52 13.76 -0.91 -21.83
CA GLY A 52 13.97 -2.37 -21.82
C GLY A 52 12.87 -3.17 -21.13
N GLN A 53 11.82 -2.52 -20.61
CA GLN A 53 10.63 -3.20 -20.10
C GLN A 53 9.53 -3.17 -21.16
N PRO A 54 8.98 -4.32 -21.58
CA PRO A 54 7.98 -4.38 -22.65
C PRO A 54 6.62 -3.82 -22.20
N GLU A 55 6.30 -3.97 -20.92
CA GLU A 55 5.02 -3.56 -20.34
C GLU A 55 5.21 -2.40 -19.34
N PRO A 56 4.19 -1.54 -19.18
CA PRO A 56 4.18 -0.56 -18.11
C PRO A 56 4.22 -1.21 -16.73
N LEU A 57 4.96 -0.59 -15.82
CA LEU A 57 5.13 -1.04 -14.45
C LEU A 57 4.48 -0.06 -13.46
N VAL A 58 4.20 -0.54 -12.27
CA VAL A 58 3.79 0.26 -11.12
C VAL A 58 4.94 0.26 -10.13
N LEU A 59 5.50 1.44 -9.89
CA LEU A 59 6.39 1.67 -8.74
C LEU A 59 5.52 1.90 -7.51
N GLU A 60 5.72 1.08 -6.50
CA GLU A 60 5.00 1.19 -5.23
C GLU A 60 5.91 0.88 -4.05
N SER A 61 5.44 1.24 -2.84
CA SER A 61 6.01 0.75 -1.59
C SER A 61 4.91 0.24 -0.68
N THR A 62 4.93 -1.03 -0.29
CA THR A 62 3.86 -1.65 0.50
C THR A 62 4.39 -2.62 1.54
N THR A 63 3.66 -2.84 2.63
CA THR A 63 3.95 -3.91 3.61
C THR A 63 3.61 -5.29 3.05
N LEU A 64 2.55 -5.36 2.23
CA LEU A 64 2.02 -6.59 1.68
C LEU A 64 1.62 -6.35 0.22
N SER A 65 2.03 -7.24 -0.67
CA SER A 65 1.63 -7.24 -2.07
C SER A 65 1.23 -8.65 -2.47
N GLU A 66 0.18 -8.77 -3.27
CA GLU A 66 -0.20 -10.02 -3.92
C GLU A 66 0.55 -10.20 -5.26
N SER A 67 1.09 -9.10 -5.79
CA SER A 67 1.71 -9.08 -7.11
C SER A 67 3.23 -9.18 -7.01
N PRO A 68 3.88 -10.03 -7.82
CA PRO A 68 5.31 -10.23 -7.77
C PRO A 68 6.09 -9.05 -8.33
N ASP A 69 7.24 -8.77 -7.73
CA ASP A 69 8.23 -7.86 -8.28
C ASP A 69 8.79 -8.40 -9.60
N VAL A 70 8.97 -7.55 -10.60
CA VAL A 70 9.45 -7.95 -11.94
C VAL A 70 10.88 -8.50 -11.93
N THR A 71 11.69 -8.15 -10.93
CA THR A 71 13.08 -8.60 -10.84
C THR A 71 13.19 -9.88 -10.02
N LEU A 72 12.48 -9.96 -8.90
CA LEU A 72 12.58 -11.09 -7.97
C LEU A 72 11.56 -12.21 -8.22
N GLY A 73 10.50 -11.94 -9.00
CA GLY A 73 9.48 -12.94 -9.34
C GLY A 73 8.54 -13.32 -8.19
N HIS A 74 8.70 -12.75 -7.00
CA HIS A 74 7.83 -12.93 -5.84
C HIS A 74 7.44 -11.58 -5.22
N PRO A 75 6.38 -11.52 -4.39
CA PRO A 75 6.03 -10.29 -3.69
C PRO A 75 7.13 -9.81 -2.74
N VAL A 76 7.26 -8.49 -2.60
CA VAL A 76 8.28 -7.83 -1.77
C VAL A 76 7.60 -6.86 -0.80
N ALA A 77 7.98 -6.92 0.47
CA ALA A 77 7.63 -5.90 1.45
C ALA A 77 8.62 -4.73 1.34
N GLY A 78 8.15 -3.59 0.86
CA GLY A 78 8.96 -2.42 0.55
C GLY A 78 8.73 -1.93 -0.87
N VAL A 79 9.74 -1.27 -1.43
CA VAL A 79 9.70 -0.70 -2.77
C VAL A 79 9.84 -1.81 -3.81
N ALA A 80 8.88 -1.90 -4.73
CA ALA A 80 8.85 -2.89 -5.78
C ALA A 80 8.43 -2.27 -7.13
N LEU A 81 8.74 -2.98 -8.21
CA LEU A 81 8.22 -2.73 -9.55
C LEU A 81 7.34 -3.90 -9.95
N VAL A 82 6.08 -3.64 -10.24
CA VAL A 82 5.07 -4.69 -10.53
C VAL A 82 4.46 -4.44 -11.90
N PRO A 83 4.16 -5.47 -12.72
CA PRO A 83 3.46 -5.26 -13.99
C PRO A 83 2.09 -4.59 -13.77
N LEU A 84 1.79 -3.54 -14.53
CA LEU A 84 0.60 -2.70 -14.35
C LEU A 84 -0.70 -3.51 -14.37
N HIS A 85 -0.91 -4.29 -15.43
CA HIS A 85 -2.11 -5.11 -15.59
C HIS A 85 -2.27 -6.12 -14.46
N ARG A 86 -1.16 -6.74 -14.05
CA ARG A 86 -1.14 -7.69 -12.95
C ARG A 86 -1.53 -7.04 -11.64
N LYS A 87 -0.98 -5.85 -11.35
CA LYS A 87 -1.30 -5.10 -10.14
C LYS A 87 -2.78 -4.75 -10.06
N ILE A 88 -3.37 -4.25 -11.15
CA ILE A 88 -4.79 -3.87 -11.19
C ILE A 88 -5.67 -5.10 -11.01
N ARG A 89 -5.37 -6.19 -11.75
CA ARG A 89 -6.14 -7.44 -11.71
C ARG A 89 -6.10 -8.08 -10.32
N ASP A 90 -4.91 -8.25 -9.76
CA ASP A 90 -4.69 -9.06 -8.55
C ASP A 90 -5.02 -8.29 -7.25
N TYR A 91 -5.11 -6.95 -7.29
CA TYR A 91 -5.40 -6.17 -6.08
C TYR A 91 -6.79 -6.49 -5.47
N PRO A 92 -6.89 -6.89 -4.20
CA PRO A 92 -8.15 -7.27 -3.56
C PRO A 92 -8.93 -6.03 -3.07
N GLY A 93 -9.35 -5.19 -4.01
CA GLY A 93 -10.10 -3.97 -3.73
C GLY A 93 -10.37 -3.15 -4.99
N ALA A 94 -10.82 -1.91 -4.77
CA ALA A 94 -11.06 -0.98 -5.86
C ALA A 94 -9.75 -0.29 -6.29
N VAL A 95 -9.63 -0.04 -7.58
CA VAL A 95 -8.48 0.65 -8.18
C VAL A 95 -9.00 1.78 -9.04
N ALA A 96 -8.48 2.98 -8.82
CA ALA A 96 -8.72 4.14 -9.65
C ALA A 96 -7.40 4.68 -10.20
N VAL A 97 -7.48 5.44 -11.27
CA VAL A 97 -6.35 6.16 -11.85
C VAL A 97 -6.58 7.66 -11.76
N ARG A 98 -5.47 8.39 -11.61
CA ARG A 98 -5.38 9.81 -11.88
C ARG A 98 -4.31 10.08 -12.91
N ARG A 99 -4.75 10.48 -14.10
CA ARG A 99 -3.86 10.82 -15.21
C ARG A 99 -3.15 12.13 -14.93
N ARG A 100 -1.86 12.21 -15.23
CA ARG A 100 -1.07 13.43 -15.12
C ARG A 100 -1.09 14.16 -16.46
N HIS A 101 -1.57 15.40 -16.44
CA HIS A 101 -1.61 16.28 -17.61
C HIS A 101 -0.52 17.36 -17.53
N GLY A 102 0.09 17.66 -18.66
CA GLY A 102 1.10 18.69 -18.85
C GLY A 102 2.19 18.22 -19.83
N PRO A 103 3.36 18.90 -19.88
CA PRO A 103 4.45 18.53 -20.80
C PRO A 103 4.93 17.09 -20.60
N ASP A 104 5.29 16.40 -21.68
CA ASP A 104 5.90 15.07 -21.60
C ASP A 104 7.26 15.13 -20.88
N LEU A 105 7.70 13.99 -20.34
CA LEU A 105 9.02 13.91 -19.71
C LEU A 105 10.10 14.07 -20.77
N SER A 106 11.04 14.98 -20.50
CA SER A 106 12.30 15.05 -21.23
C SER A 106 13.12 13.78 -21.04
N GLU A 107 14.04 13.51 -21.98
CA GLU A 107 14.97 12.38 -21.88
C GLU A 107 15.79 12.38 -20.57
N ARG A 108 16.16 13.57 -20.08
CA ARG A 108 16.84 13.71 -18.79
C ARG A 108 15.95 13.26 -17.62
N GLN A 109 14.67 13.64 -17.63
CA GLN A 109 13.70 13.23 -16.61
C GLN A 109 13.44 11.71 -16.67
N ARG A 110 13.29 11.13 -17.88
CA ARG A 110 13.13 9.67 -18.06
C ARG A 110 14.31 8.88 -17.49
N ARG A 111 15.54 9.29 -17.82
CA ARG A 111 16.76 8.68 -17.25
C ARG A 111 16.85 8.83 -15.73
N MET A 112 16.43 9.98 -15.20
CA MET A 112 16.38 10.21 -13.76
C MET A 112 15.41 9.26 -13.07
N VAL A 113 14.19 9.11 -13.59
CA VAL A 113 13.17 8.21 -13.05
C VAL A 113 13.67 6.76 -13.06
N ALA A 114 14.22 6.29 -14.18
CA ALA A 114 14.78 4.94 -14.28
C ALA A 114 15.93 4.71 -13.29
N ARG A 115 16.79 5.72 -13.07
CA ARG A 115 17.86 5.64 -12.06
C ARG A 115 17.31 5.63 -10.64
N MET A 116 16.27 6.42 -10.35
CA MET A 116 15.64 6.44 -9.02
C MET A 116 14.94 5.12 -8.72
N ALA A 117 14.14 4.60 -9.65
CA ALA A 117 13.47 3.31 -9.51
C ALA A 117 14.49 2.21 -9.17
N ARG A 118 15.58 2.11 -9.94
CA ARG A 118 16.65 1.14 -9.65
C ARG A 118 17.34 1.33 -8.31
N ARG A 119 17.57 2.57 -7.87
CA ARG A 119 18.24 2.87 -6.59
C ARG A 119 17.36 2.61 -5.36
N LEU A 120 16.05 2.75 -5.54
CA LEU A 120 15.08 2.61 -4.46
C LEU A 120 14.47 1.21 -4.40
N LEU A 121 14.62 0.42 -5.45
CA LEU A 121 14.11 -0.95 -5.51
C LEU A 121 14.58 -1.76 -4.29
N HIS A 122 13.65 -2.52 -3.71
CA HIS A 122 13.84 -3.37 -2.54
C HIS A 122 14.24 -2.63 -1.24
N ARG A 123 14.17 -1.31 -1.20
CA ARG A 123 14.20 -0.57 0.07
C ARG A 123 12.99 -0.96 0.92
N PRO A 124 13.14 -1.12 2.23
CA PRO A 124 12.06 -1.60 3.08
C PRO A 124 10.92 -0.59 3.17
N TYR A 125 9.74 -1.08 3.55
CA TYR A 125 8.60 -0.22 3.85
C TYR A 125 8.81 0.51 5.17
N LYS A 126 8.37 1.77 5.23
CA LYS A 126 8.39 2.60 6.45
C LYS A 126 6.98 2.72 7.02
N ASN A 127 6.81 2.35 8.29
CA ASN A 127 5.52 2.48 8.98
C ASN A 127 5.14 3.95 9.16
N TYR A 128 4.23 4.42 8.31
CA TYR A 128 3.79 5.82 8.28
C TYR A 128 3.23 6.29 9.64
N VAL A 129 2.39 5.50 10.30
CA VAL A 129 1.73 5.91 11.54
C VAL A 129 2.75 6.21 12.63
N LEU A 130 3.70 5.29 12.82
CA LEU A 130 4.76 5.45 13.82
C LEU A 130 5.66 6.65 13.47
N CYS A 131 6.13 6.75 12.23
CA CYS A 131 7.01 7.83 11.82
C CYS A 131 6.31 9.20 11.90
N ASN A 132 5.06 9.29 11.46
CA ASN A 132 4.29 10.53 11.49
C ASN A 132 3.95 10.94 12.94
N ALA A 133 3.61 10.00 13.84
CA ALA A 133 3.41 10.30 15.25
C ALA A 133 4.68 10.90 15.90
N LEU A 134 5.84 10.32 15.59
CA LEU A 134 7.13 10.84 16.05
C LEU A 134 7.47 12.21 15.43
N ASP A 135 7.16 12.41 14.15
CA ASP A 135 7.34 13.70 13.49
C ASP A 135 6.44 14.77 14.11
N VAL A 136 5.16 14.49 14.36
CA VAL A 136 4.23 15.40 15.04
C VAL A 136 4.71 15.75 16.45
N LEU A 137 5.12 14.74 17.23
CA LEU A 137 5.65 14.96 18.58
C LEU A 137 6.89 15.86 18.59
N THR A 138 7.70 15.81 17.52
CA THR A 138 8.93 16.60 17.39
C THR A 138 8.73 17.89 16.58
N GLY A 139 7.49 18.27 16.26
CA GLY A 139 7.19 19.46 15.47
C GLY A 139 7.80 19.42 14.06
N PHE A 140 7.94 18.23 13.47
CA PHE A 140 8.52 17.97 12.16
C PHE A 140 10.00 18.40 12.03
N THR A 141 10.71 18.61 13.15
CA THR A 141 12.14 18.98 13.17
C THR A 141 13.07 17.81 12.91
N ARG A 142 12.58 16.57 13.03
CA ARG A 142 13.35 15.35 12.75
C ARG A 142 13.68 15.23 11.27
N ARG A 143 14.93 14.84 11.00
CA ARG A 143 15.35 14.40 9.66
C ARG A 143 14.44 13.25 9.22
N PRO A 144 13.94 13.27 7.97
CA PRO A 144 13.13 12.17 7.46
C PRO A 144 13.87 10.85 7.60
N ASP A 145 13.20 9.84 8.14
CA ASP A 145 13.77 8.49 8.17
C ASP A 145 13.94 7.99 6.73
N GLN A 146 15.20 7.79 6.33
CA GLN A 146 15.61 7.34 5.00
C GLN A 146 15.79 5.82 4.92
N ARG A 147 15.56 5.09 6.01
CA ARG A 147 15.74 3.63 6.05
C ARG A 147 14.69 2.91 5.22
N GLY A 148 13.49 3.48 5.08
CA GLY A 148 12.41 2.93 4.28
C GLY A 148 11.51 4.00 3.68
N TRP A 149 10.52 3.56 2.91
CA TRP A 149 9.60 4.43 2.18
C TRP A 149 8.14 4.12 2.49
N PHE A 150 7.34 5.17 2.67
CA PHE A 150 5.88 5.06 2.60
C PHE A 150 5.41 5.24 1.15
N CYS A 151 4.26 4.66 0.79
CA CYS A 151 3.76 4.65 -0.58
C CYS A 151 3.64 6.04 -1.20
N SER A 152 2.96 6.97 -0.52
CA SER A 152 2.81 8.34 -1.01
C SER A 152 4.06 9.19 -0.84
N GLU A 153 4.91 8.89 0.15
CA GLU A 153 6.22 9.55 0.31
C GLU A 153 7.13 9.25 -0.89
N LEU A 154 7.13 8.01 -1.38
CA LEU A 154 7.86 7.58 -2.56
C LEU A 154 7.38 8.32 -3.81
N VAL A 155 6.07 8.36 -4.05
CA VAL A 155 5.47 9.08 -5.18
C VAL A 155 5.77 10.58 -5.09
N ALA A 156 5.59 11.17 -3.92
CA ALA A 156 5.88 12.58 -3.65
C ALA A 156 7.34 12.93 -3.95
N GLU A 157 8.29 12.07 -3.56
CA GLU A 157 9.71 12.30 -3.85
C GLU A 157 10.00 12.28 -5.35
N LEU A 158 9.43 11.33 -6.11
CA LEU A 158 9.62 11.30 -7.55
C LEU A 158 8.99 12.53 -8.22
N TYR A 159 7.77 12.90 -7.83
CA TYR A 159 7.10 14.10 -8.32
C TYR A 159 7.88 15.39 -8.00
N ARG A 160 8.43 15.50 -6.80
CA ARG A 160 9.28 16.62 -6.37
C ARG A 160 10.53 16.72 -7.24
N ARG A 161 11.24 15.60 -7.46
CA ARG A 161 12.44 15.60 -8.32
C ARG A 161 12.15 15.83 -9.80
N LEU A 162 10.94 15.47 -10.25
CA LEU A 162 10.47 15.77 -11.60
C LEU A 162 10.08 17.24 -11.79
N GLY A 163 10.00 18.02 -10.71
CA GLY A 163 9.57 19.41 -10.73
C GLY A 163 8.05 19.55 -10.89
N TRP A 164 7.30 18.53 -10.48
CA TRP A 164 5.83 18.54 -10.43
C TRP A 164 5.29 18.88 -9.03
N LEU A 165 6.12 18.79 -8.00
CA LEU A 165 5.84 19.32 -6.68
C LEU A 165 6.94 20.31 -6.27
N PRO A 166 6.62 21.32 -5.43
CA PRO A 166 7.61 22.27 -4.93
C PRO A 166 8.81 21.58 -4.25
N LEU A 167 10.02 22.10 -4.45
CA LEU A 167 11.24 21.48 -3.90
C LEU A 167 11.32 21.54 -2.36
N ASP A 168 10.67 22.53 -1.76
CA ASP A 168 10.57 22.77 -0.33
C ASP A 168 9.50 21.89 0.36
N ILE A 169 8.63 21.22 -0.40
CA ILE A 169 7.66 20.29 0.19
C ILE A 169 8.38 19.13 0.87
N ARG A 170 7.88 18.74 2.05
CA ARG A 170 8.34 17.55 2.78
C ARG A 170 7.53 16.32 2.30
N PRO A 171 8.11 15.37 1.54
CA PRO A 171 7.35 14.25 0.98
C PRO A 171 6.64 13.38 2.03
N SER A 172 7.23 13.26 3.23
CA SER A 172 6.67 12.45 4.32
C SER A 172 5.37 13.00 4.92
N THR A 173 4.99 14.25 4.62
CA THR A 173 3.70 14.82 5.06
C THR A 173 2.58 14.57 4.04
N LEU A 174 2.91 14.05 2.86
CA LEU A 174 1.92 13.72 1.84
C LEU A 174 1.40 12.30 1.99
N VAL A 175 0.08 12.17 2.03
CA VAL A 175 -0.65 10.91 2.15
C VAL A 175 -1.41 10.58 0.86
N PRO A 176 -1.83 9.32 0.63
CA PRO A 176 -2.59 8.96 -0.57
C PRO A 176 -3.83 9.85 -0.79
N GLY A 177 -4.50 10.24 0.29
CA GLY A 177 -5.63 11.18 0.27
C GLY A 177 -5.35 12.52 -0.39
N HIS A 178 -4.13 13.06 -0.24
CA HIS A 178 -3.77 14.31 -0.92
C HIS A 178 -3.79 14.11 -2.43
N PHE A 179 -3.18 13.04 -2.96
CA PHE A 179 -3.13 12.76 -4.40
C PHE A 179 -4.50 12.42 -4.99
N GLY A 180 -5.38 11.78 -4.22
CA GLY A 180 -6.77 11.53 -4.60
C GLY A 180 -7.67 12.76 -4.54
N SER A 181 -7.25 13.84 -3.86
CA SER A 181 -8.02 15.06 -3.73
C SER A 181 -7.99 15.90 -5.02
N ARG A 182 -9.13 16.54 -5.33
CA ARG A 182 -9.22 17.58 -6.36
C ARG A 182 -8.33 18.81 -6.06
N HIS A 183 -7.90 18.95 -4.81
CA HIS A 183 -7.08 20.08 -4.35
C HIS A 183 -5.58 19.88 -4.57
N MET A 184 -5.12 18.69 -4.99
CA MET A 184 -3.71 18.47 -5.34
C MET A 184 -3.34 19.28 -6.58
N ARG A 185 -2.34 20.16 -6.43
CA ARG A 185 -1.82 20.99 -7.53
C ARG A 185 -0.41 20.54 -7.87
N LEU A 186 -0.12 20.48 -9.16
CA LEU A 186 1.22 20.21 -9.67
C LEU A 186 1.84 21.48 -10.22
N GLN A 187 3.16 21.58 -10.14
CA GLN A 187 3.94 22.52 -10.93
C GLN A 187 3.97 22.02 -12.39
N HIS A 188 3.63 22.88 -13.34
CA HIS A 188 3.64 22.56 -14.78
C HIS A 188 2.69 21.42 -15.18
N GLY A 189 1.50 21.38 -14.59
CA GLY A 189 0.49 20.38 -14.93
C GLY A 189 -0.66 20.30 -13.93
N LYS A 190 -1.45 19.23 -14.07
CA LYS A 190 -2.52 18.88 -13.14
C LYS A 190 -2.76 17.37 -13.14
N LEU A 191 -3.38 16.86 -12.10
CA LEU A 191 -3.96 15.53 -12.12
C LEU A 191 -5.40 15.62 -12.66
N GLY A 192 -5.78 14.74 -13.57
CA GLY A 192 -7.14 14.58 -14.13
C GLY A 192 -8.11 14.03 -13.09
N PRO A 193 -9.41 13.90 -13.38
CA PRO A 193 -10.37 13.34 -12.42
C PRO A 193 -9.97 11.93 -11.97
N VAL A 194 -10.60 11.46 -10.89
CA VAL A 194 -10.48 10.06 -10.46
C VAL A 194 -11.30 9.23 -11.44
N GLU A 195 -10.65 8.31 -12.15
CA GLU A 195 -11.27 7.39 -13.10
C GLU A 195 -11.16 5.97 -12.54
N TRP A 196 -12.29 5.27 -12.33
CA TRP A 196 -12.27 3.91 -11.78
C TRP A 196 -11.87 2.90 -12.85
N LEU A 197 -10.83 2.10 -12.56
CA LEU A 197 -10.39 0.99 -13.40
C LEU A 197 -10.99 -0.34 -12.95
N LYS A 198 -11.20 -0.49 -11.64
CA LYS A 198 -11.78 -1.67 -10.99
C LYS A 198 -12.64 -1.21 -9.83
N SER A 199 -13.94 -1.47 -9.89
CA SER A 199 -14.84 -1.26 -8.75
C SER A 199 -14.81 -2.48 -7.82
N ALA A 200 -14.79 -2.24 -6.51
CA ALA A 200 -15.12 -3.30 -5.56
C ALA A 200 -16.66 -3.39 -5.50
N LEU A 201 -17.26 -4.42 -6.09
CA LEU A 201 -18.68 -4.70 -5.83
C LEU A 201 -18.88 -4.90 -4.31
N PRO A 202 -19.99 -4.44 -3.73
CA PRO A 202 -20.44 -4.96 -2.45
C PRO A 202 -20.76 -6.46 -2.64
N LEU A 203 -20.11 -7.33 -1.88
CA LEU A 203 -20.66 -8.66 -1.62
C LEU A 203 -21.77 -8.44 -0.57
N ASP A 204 -22.91 -7.87 -0.96
CA ASP A 204 -24.08 -7.65 -0.09
C ASP A 204 -25.40 -7.66 -0.90
N GLU A 205 -25.50 -8.49 -1.94
CA GLU A 205 -26.78 -8.77 -2.63
C GLU A 205 -27.00 -10.27 -2.87
N LEU A 206 -26.75 -11.09 -1.83
CA LEU A 206 -27.22 -12.47 -1.77
C LEU A 206 -27.69 -12.79 -0.35
N SER A 207 -28.82 -12.20 0.06
CA SER A 207 -29.81 -12.81 0.95
C SER A 207 -31.04 -11.90 1.08
N HIS A 208 -31.91 -11.94 0.08
CA HIS A 208 -33.34 -11.74 0.31
C HIS A 208 -34.05 -13.01 -0.16
N GLU A 209 -35.14 -13.34 0.54
CA GLU A 209 -35.95 -14.58 0.55
C GLU A 209 -35.44 -15.56 1.63
N ASP A 210 -36.17 -15.94 2.68
CA ASP A 210 -37.61 -15.91 2.96
C ASP A 210 -37.86 -16.01 4.50
N GLY A 211 -39.06 -15.66 4.94
CA GLY A 211 -39.41 -15.31 6.31
C GLY A 211 -39.46 -16.42 7.37
N GLY A 212 -39.53 -15.99 8.64
CA GLY A 212 -39.84 -16.84 9.79
C GLY A 212 -39.54 -16.20 11.14
N ASN A 213 -40.53 -15.56 11.76
CA ASN A 213 -40.54 -15.21 13.19
C ASN A 213 -40.29 -16.45 14.06
N PHE A 214 -39.56 -16.32 15.17
CA PHE A 214 -40.00 -16.70 16.53
C PHE A 214 -38.94 -16.38 17.63
N THR A 215 -39.32 -15.44 18.51
CA THR A 215 -39.15 -15.28 19.98
C THR A 215 -37.89 -15.68 20.78
N ALA A 216 -37.66 -14.83 21.80
CA ALA A 216 -36.67 -14.80 22.87
C ALA A 216 -36.67 -15.94 23.91
N SER A 217 -35.54 -16.07 24.65
CA SER A 217 -35.35 -16.28 26.12
C SER A 217 -33.90 -16.79 26.36
N ALA A 218 -33.03 -16.16 27.16
CA ALA A 218 -32.93 -16.04 28.63
C ALA A 218 -32.41 -17.32 29.34
N GLU A 219 -31.66 -17.09 30.43
CA GLU A 219 -31.17 -18.02 31.48
C GLU A 219 -29.84 -18.77 31.16
N LEU A 220 -28.92 -19.16 32.07
CA LEU A 220 -28.44 -18.84 33.44
C LEU A 220 -27.70 -20.14 33.90
N PHE A 221 -26.53 -20.06 34.56
CA PHE A 221 -25.95 -21.09 35.48
C PHE A 221 -25.58 -22.49 34.89
N SER A 222 -24.68 -23.34 35.41
CA SER A 222 -23.79 -23.40 36.59
C SER A 222 -22.75 -24.52 36.37
N ASP A 223 -21.67 -24.45 37.14
CA ASP A 223 -20.91 -25.55 37.78
C ASP A 223 -19.98 -26.53 37.04
N MET A 224 -18.79 -26.63 37.66
CA MET A 224 -17.75 -27.65 37.58
C MET A 224 -18.18 -28.98 38.24
N PRO A 225 -17.38 -30.06 38.11
CA PRO A 225 -16.48 -30.36 39.22
C PRO A 225 -15.08 -30.86 38.82
N ALA A 226 -14.16 -30.72 39.79
CA ALA A 226 -12.77 -31.18 39.81
C ALA A 226 -12.63 -32.64 40.29
N ILE A 227 -11.40 -33.20 40.16
CA ILE A 227 -10.69 -34.27 40.93
C ILE A 227 -9.66 -34.94 39.98
N ALA A 228 -8.40 -35.28 40.29
CA ALA A 228 -7.50 -35.08 41.43
C ALA A 228 -6.04 -35.42 41.03
N HIS A 229 -5.12 -35.06 41.94
CA HIS A 229 -3.65 -35.14 41.91
C HIS A 229 -3.00 -36.53 42.08
N ARG A 230 -1.76 -36.69 41.58
CA ARG A 230 -0.61 -37.39 42.21
C ARG A 230 0.71 -36.74 41.73
N THR A 231 1.45 -35.98 42.56
CA THR A 231 2.65 -36.34 43.37
C THR A 231 3.77 -37.02 42.58
N ALA A 232 5.07 -36.76 42.71
CA ALA A 232 5.95 -35.73 43.29
C ALA A 232 7.37 -36.19 42.89
N GLY A 233 8.33 -35.28 42.66
CA GLY A 233 9.70 -35.65 42.36
C GLY A 233 10.60 -34.43 42.23
N HIS A 234 11.20 -34.03 43.35
CA HIS A 234 12.38 -33.16 43.43
C HIS A 234 13.48 -33.67 42.49
N GLU A 235 14.23 -32.77 41.82
CA GLU A 235 15.67 -32.56 42.08
C GLU A 235 16.33 -31.66 41.01
N THR A 236 16.82 -30.51 41.50
CA THR A 236 18.17 -29.94 41.32
C THR A 236 18.67 -29.49 39.94
N PHE A 237 18.88 -28.17 39.84
CA PHE A 237 19.72 -27.44 38.87
C PHE A 237 21.21 -27.84 38.96
N LEU A 238 21.93 -27.85 37.82
CA LEU A 238 23.28 -27.25 37.56
C LEU A 238 23.86 -27.64 36.15
N PRO A 239 24.89 -26.98 35.58
CA PRO A 239 24.78 -26.14 34.36
C PRO A 239 25.65 -26.65 33.17
N PRO A 240 25.90 -25.88 32.07
CA PRO A 240 26.25 -26.42 30.76
C PRO A 240 27.74 -26.72 30.58
N GLN A 241 28.05 -27.77 29.81
CA GLN A 241 29.42 -28.06 29.36
C GLN A 241 29.65 -27.53 27.94
N SER A 242 30.71 -26.73 27.84
CA SER A 242 31.34 -26.21 26.64
C SER A 242 32.10 -27.32 25.89
N HIS A 243 31.86 -27.47 24.59
CA HIS A 243 32.76 -28.19 23.69
C HIS A 243 33.69 -27.20 22.98
N VAL A 244 34.98 -27.35 23.26
CA VAL A 244 36.10 -26.78 22.49
C VAL A 244 36.61 -27.86 21.54
N ALA A 245 36.90 -27.43 20.32
CA ALA A 245 37.44 -28.22 19.23
C ALA A 245 38.86 -28.74 19.50
N GLY A 246 39.12 -29.95 19.01
CA GLY A 246 40.42 -30.58 18.84
C GLY A 246 40.24 -31.77 17.91
#